data_AF-A0A7Y5GX78-F1
#
_entry.id   AF-A0A7Y5GX78-F1
#
_cell.length_a   1.000
_cell.length_b   1.000
_cell.length_c   1.000
_cell.angle_alpha   90.00
_cell.angle_beta   90.00
_cell.angle_gamma   90.00
#
_symmetry.space_group_name_H-M   'P 1'
#
loop_
_entity.id
_entity.type
_entity.pdbx_description
1 polymer ?
#
loop_
_entity_poly.entity_id
_entity_poly.type
_entity_poly.pdbx_seq_one_letter_code
_entity_poly.pdbx_strand_id
1 'polypeptide(L)'
;MKGGELLRAGEKSKFFFYAIMGLWICLAIGISVDLSAQEPDTAKEKSMKAEYATPPFSAGVIRDATGVGQTYVFRLSGGGQPPILRKTVFLEVTAVDTKIQTVLTDTDGKPFDGPKEWRFTWEQLEEHAHFPAQQTERTEKKVTVPTGTYDCWHFVVIETVDGKKKVSEYAFAKHLPGPPIWMSVTIDGELQTNMELIQYIAGEKATDKSNPKPTLKLVP
;
A
#
# COMPACT_ATOMS: atom_id res chain seq x y z
N MET A 1 31.35 26.84 -29.49
CA MET A 1 31.47 25.36 -29.41
C MET A 1 32.44 25.07 -28.28
N LYS A 2 32.19 24.31 -27.20
CA LYS A 2 31.06 23.54 -26.70
C LYS A 2 31.09 23.74 -25.17
N GLY A 3 29.98 24.09 -24.55
CA GLY A 3 29.74 23.93 -23.12
C GLY A 3 28.50 23.09 -23.00
N GLY A 4 28.61 21.86 -22.50
CA GLY A 4 27.53 20.88 -22.49
C GLY A 4 27.59 20.00 -21.26
N GLU A 5 26.63 20.24 -20.38
CA GLU A 5 25.94 19.29 -19.50
C GLU A 5 26.79 18.37 -18.59
N LEU A 6 26.93 18.84 -17.35
CA LEU A 6 27.24 18.04 -16.17
C LEU A 6 26.16 18.30 -15.12
N LEU A 7 24.91 17.99 -15.43
CA LEU A 7 23.79 18.00 -14.48
C LEU A 7 22.83 16.84 -14.80
N ARG A 8 22.26 16.22 -13.76
CA ARG A 8 21.13 15.25 -13.74
C ARG A 8 21.40 13.74 -13.64
N ALA A 9 22.26 13.34 -12.69
CA ALA A 9 22.16 11.99 -12.10
C ALA A 9 21.56 12.01 -10.66
N GLY A 10 21.71 13.12 -9.92
CA GLY A 10 21.34 13.21 -8.50
C GLY A 10 19.86 13.45 -8.18
N GLU A 11 19.07 14.05 -9.09
CA GLU A 11 17.65 14.36 -8.84
C GLU A 11 16.72 13.15 -8.99
N LYS A 12 17.04 12.21 -9.90
CA LYS A 12 16.22 11.01 -10.13
C LYS A 12 16.28 10.03 -8.95
N SER A 13 17.40 10.01 -8.23
CA SER A 13 17.61 9.17 -7.04
C SER A 13 16.73 9.58 -5.85
N LYS A 14 16.51 10.89 -5.66
CA LYS A 14 15.63 11.39 -4.58
C LYS A 14 14.15 11.10 -4.85
N PHE A 15 13.71 11.19 -6.11
CA PHE A 15 12.33 10.89 -6.48
C PHE A 15 11.94 9.41 -6.23
N PHE A 16 12.85 8.47 -6.50
CA PHE A 16 12.61 7.05 -6.22
C PHE A 16 12.52 6.75 -4.71
N PHE A 17 13.38 7.39 -3.91
CA PHE A 17 13.33 7.28 -2.45
C PHE A 17 12.07 7.90 -1.83
N TYR A 18 11.61 9.05 -2.34
CA TYR A 18 10.38 9.69 -1.85
C TYR A 18 9.10 8.99 -2.34
N ALA A 19 9.10 8.32 -3.50
CA ALA A 19 7.97 7.50 -3.94
C ALA A 19 7.82 6.20 -3.11
N ILE A 20 8.92 5.66 -2.57
CA ILE A 20 8.91 4.47 -1.72
C ILE A 20 8.61 4.81 -0.25
N MET A 21 8.96 6.02 0.22
CA MET A 21 8.58 6.55 1.55
C MET A 21 7.20 7.21 1.56
N GLY A 22 6.76 7.78 0.44
CA GLY A 22 5.48 8.48 0.27
C GLY A 22 4.30 7.56 -0.04
N LEU A 23 4.53 6.25 -0.14
CA LEU A 23 3.47 5.24 -0.31
C LEU A 23 2.62 5.02 0.97
N TRP A 24 2.73 5.92 1.95
CA TRP A 24 2.06 5.89 3.25
C TRP A 24 1.45 7.25 3.67
N ILE A 25 1.43 8.27 2.80
CA ILE A 25 0.81 9.59 3.10
C ILE A 25 0.00 10.08 1.90
N CYS A 26 -1.32 9.85 1.93
CA CYS A 26 -2.28 10.68 1.20
C CYS A 26 -3.02 11.52 2.25
N LEU A 27 -2.48 12.70 2.58
CA LEU A 27 -3.18 13.68 3.39
C LEU A 27 -3.88 14.69 2.49
N ALA A 28 -5.16 14.90 2.78
CA ALA A 28 -6.10 15.81 2.17
C ALA A 28 -5.53 17.22 1.91
N ILE A 29 -5.80 17.75 0.71
CA ILE A 29 -5.72 19.19 0.45
C ILE A 29 -7.07 19.79 0.80
N GLY A 30 -7.06 20.65 1.83
CA GLY A 30 -8.21 21.41 2.29
C GLY A 30 -8.72 22.39 1.23
N ILE A 31 -10.04 22.34 1.01
CA ILE A 31 -10.79 23.39 0.35
C ILE A 31 -11.57 24.12 1.45
N SER A 32 -11.19 25.37 1.72
CA SER A 32 -12.02 26.30 2.48
C SER A 32 -13.22 26.68 1.61
N VAL A 33 -14.43 26.31 2.01
CA VAL A 33 -15.66 26.80 1.37
C VAL A 33 -16.31 27.81 2.31
N ASP A 34 -16.54 28.99 1.74
CA ASP A 34 -17.19 30.14 2.36
C ASP A 34 -18.62 29.79 2.80
N LEU A 35 -18.96 30.13 4.04
CA LEU A 35 -20.21 29.77 4.69
C LEU A 35 -21.24 30.89 4.43
N SER A 36 -22.02 30.77 3.36
CA SER A 36 -23.26 31.53 3.20
C SER A 36 -24.46 30.58 3.30
N ALA A 37 -25.35 30.90 4.24
CA ALA A 37 -26.48 30.08 4.64
C ALA A 37 -27.52 29.89 3.53
N GLN A 38 -27.93 28.66 3.29
CA GLN A 38 -29.19 28.36 2.61
C GLN A 38 -29.85 27.13 3.23
N GLU A 39 -31.15 27.27 3.50
CA GLU A 39 -32.03 26.35 4.23
C GLU A 39 -32.18 24.96 3.58
N PRO A 40 -32.61 23.92 4.34
CA PRO A 40 -32.40 22.52 3.97
C PRO A 40 -33.43 22.03 2.95
N ASP A 41 -32.99 21.85 1.70
CA ASP A 41 -33.72 21.09 0.69
C ASP A 41 -33.58 19.58 0.99
N THR A 42 -34.70 18.95 1.37
CA THR A 42 -34.85 17.53 1.69
C THR A 42 -34.56 16.60 0.50
N ALA A 43 -34.20 17.12 -0.68
CA ALA A 43 -33.59 16.38 -1.77
C ALA A 43 -32.08 16.10 -1.61
N LYS A 44 -31.39 16.79 -0.69
CA LYS A 44 -29.92 16.67 -0.47
C LYS A 44 -29.52 15.39 0.28
N GLU A 45 -30.47 14.74 0.94
CA GLU A 45 -30.24 13.55 1.78
C GLU A 45 -29.92 12.28 0.98
N LYS A 46 -30.20 12.28 -0.34
CA LYS A 46 -29.93 11.14 -1.23
C LYS A 46 -28.62 11.23 -2.03
N SER A 47 -27.79 12.26 -1.77
CA SER A 47 -26.57 12.55 -2.54
C SER A 47 -25.28 12.63 -1.71
N MET A 48 -25.23 12.02 -0.51
CA MET A 48 -23.94 11.70 0.11
C MET A 48 -23.40 10.42 -0.53
N LYS A 49 -23.01 10.52 -1.80
CA LYS A 49 -22.18 9.52 -2.48
C LYS A 49 -20.95 9.35 -1.60
N ALA A 50 -20.71 8.15 -1.07
CA ALA A 50 -19.59 7.89 -0.15
C ALA A 50 -18.31 8.53 -0.71
N GLU A 51 -17.67 9.39 0.08
CA GLU A 51 -16.47 10.14 -0.33
C GLU A 51 -15.35 9.19 -0.80
N TYR A 52 -15.30 8.01 -0.18
CA TYR A 52 -14.33 6.95 -0.45
C TYR A 52 -15.00 5.68 -0.99
N ALA A 53 -14.29 4.98 -1.87
CA ALA A 53 -14.63 3.62 -2.26
C ALA A 53 -14.56 2.70 -1.03
N THR A 54 -15.38 1.66 -1.01
CA THR A 54 -15.34 0.67 0.07
C THR A 54 -13.94 0.03 0.14
N PRO A 55 -13.26 0.05 1.30
CA PRO A 55 -11.94 -0.56 1.44
C PRO A 55 -12.00 -2.08 1.21
N PRO A 56 -10.87 -2.73 0.89
CA PRO A 56 -10.81 -4.18 0.71
C PRO A 56 -11.06 -4.93 2.02
N PHE A 57 -10.62 -4.38 3.16
CA PHE A 57 -10.74 -4.95 4.49
C PHE A 57 -11.00 -3.84 5.51
N SER A 58 -11.75 -4.13 6.56
CA SER A 58 -11.87 -3.23 7.71
C SER A 58 -10.68 -3.36 8.67
N ALA A 59 -10.48 -2.37 9.54
CA ALA A 59 -9.49 -2.38 10.61
C ALA A 59 -9.56 -3.66 11.47
N GLY A 60 -10.78 -4.08 11.84
CA GLY A 60 -10.99 -5.32 12.60
C GLY A 60 -10.52 -6.57 11.85
N VAL A 61 -10.79 -6.65 10.54
CA VAL A 61 -10.32 -7.77 9.70
C VAL A 61 -8.80 -7.78 9.58
N ILE A 62 -8.17 -6.61 9.43
CA ILE A 62 -6.69 -6.49 9.39
C ILE A 62 -6.08 -6.93 10.72
N ARG A 63 -6.62 -6.45 11.85
CA ARG A 63 -6.18 -6.85 13.20
C ARG A 63 -6.28 -8.36 13.38
N ASP A 64 -7.45 -8.93 13.13
CA ASP A 64 -7.72 -10.33 13.39
C ASP A 64 -6.90 -11.25 12.47
N ALA A 65 -6.52 -10.77 11.28
CA ALA A 65 -5.65 -11.46 10.33
C ALA A 65 -4.15 -11.27 10.59
N THR A 66 -3.73 -10.30 11.39
CA THR A 66 -2.32 -10.03 11.70
C THR A 66 -1.81 -10.84 12.89
N GLY A 67 -0.54 -11.26 12.88
CA GLY A 67 0.12 -11.96 13.98
C GLY A 67 1.54 -11.42 14.20
N VAL A 68 2.09 -11.65 15.39
CA VAL A 68 3.48 -11.26 15.71
C VAL A 68 4.44 -12.07 14.84
N GLY A 69 5.45 -11.41 14.26
CA GLY A 69 6.38 -12.02 13.32
C GLY A 69 5.84 -12.17 11.89
N GLN A 70 4.59 -11.78 11.61
CA GLN A 70 4.05 -11.77 10.26
C GLN A 70 4.98 -10.95 9.36
N THR A 71 5.39 -11.55 8.23
CA THR A 71 6.39 -10.96 7.35
C THR A 71 5.89 -10.95 5.91
N TYR A 72 6.05 -9.80 5.26
CA TYR A 72 5.92 -9.65 3.83
C TYR A 72 7.28 -9.28 3.24
N VAL A 73 7.68 -9.93 2.16
CA VAL A 73 8.80 -9.47 1.33
C VAL A 73 8.25 -9.12 -0.04
N PHE A 74 8.43 -7.86 -0.42
CA PHE A 74 8.04 -7.36 -1.71
C PHE A 74 9.27 -7.10 -2.59
N ARG A 75 9.15 -7.38 -3.87
CA ARG A 75 10.04 -6.84 -4.90
C ARG A 75 9.44 -5.52 -5.39
N LEU A 76 10.22 -4.45 -5.34
CA LEU A 76 9.88 -3.14 -5.89
C LEU A 76 10.73 -2.89 -7.14
N SER A 77 10.10 -2.49 -8.24
CA SER A 77 10.75 -2.16 -9.52
C SER A 77 10.10 -0.92 -10.14
N GLY A 78 10.70 -0.36 -11.20
CA GLY A 78 10.17 0.82 -11.90
C GLY A 78 11.18 1.97 -11.99
N GLY A 79 10.83 3.04 -12.69
CA GLY A 79 11.66 4.25 -12.79
C GLY A 79 13.04 4.04 -13.43
N GLY A 80 13.21 2.96 -14.19
CA GLY A 80 14.49 2.57 -14.81
C GLY A 80 15.58 2.18 -13.80
N GLN A 81 15.23 1.92 -12.54
CA GLN A 81 16.19 1.52 -11.50
C GLN A 81 16.25 -0.01 -11.34
N PRO A 82 17.37 -0.57 -10.87
CA PRO A 82 17.42 -1.95 -10.41
C PRO A 82 16.35 -2.22 -9.35
N PRO A 83 15.75 -3.42 -9.33
CA PRO A 83 14.77 -3.76 -8.32
C PRO A 83 15.38 -3.78 -6.92
N ILE A 84 14.57 -3.47 -5.92
CA ILE A 84 14.94 -3.57 -4.51
C ILE A 84 13.94 -4.48 -3.78
N LEU A 85 14.34 -4.98 -2.61
CA LEU A 85 13.46 -5.74 -1.74
C LEU A 85 13.02 -4.90 -0.55
N ARG A 86 11.74 -4.98 -0.23
CA ARG A 86 11.15 -4.41 0.99
C ARG A 86 10.66 -5.54 1.87
N LYS A 87 11.34 -5.76 2.99
CA LYS A 87 10.89 -6.68 4.04
C LYS A 87 10.15 -5.90 5.11
N THR A 88 8.91 -6.26 5.39
CA THR A 88 8.07 -5.67 6.43
C THR A 88 7.71 -6.74 7.44
N VAL A 89 7.98 -6.49 8.73
CA VAL A 89 7.75 -7.42 9.84
C VAL A 89 6.89 -6.76 10.92
N PHE A 90 5.85 -7.44 11.37
CA PHE A 90 5.04 -7.02 12.51
C PHE A 90 5.75 -7.45 13.81
N LEU A 91 6.36 -6.51 14.52
CA LEU A 91 7.14 -6.76 15.73
C LEU A 91 6.26 -6.93 16.97
N GLU A 92 5.21 -6.11 17.07
CA GLU A 92 4.25 -6.12 18.18
C GLU A 92 2.85 -6.01 17.60
N VAL A 93 1.90 -6.77 18.15
CA VAL A 93 0.49 -6.75 17.74
C VAL A 93 -0.34 -6.67 19.02
N THR A 94 -1.16 -5.63 19.14
CA THR A 94 -2.03 -5.40 20.30
C THR A 94 -3.49 -5.27 19.86
N ALA A 95 -4.39 -5.10 20.83
CA ALA A 95 -5.80 -4.89 20.52
C ALA A 95 -6.06 -3.57 19.77
N VAL A 96 -5.18 -2.56 19.93
CA VAL A 96 -5.40 -1.19 19.43
C VAL A 96 -4.39 -0.77 18.35
N ASP A 97 -3.22 -1.39 18.33
CA ASP A 97 -2.13 -0.97 17.45
C ASP A 97 -1.17 -2.11 17.10
N THR A 98 -0.21 -1.79 16.24
CA THR A 98 0.91 -2.65 15.91
C THR A 98 2.18 -1.85 15.71
N LYS A 99 3.32 -2.46 16.06
CA LYS A 99 4.65 -1.98 15.69
C LYS A 99 5.16 -2.75 14.48
N ILE A 100 5.56 -2.04 13.44
CA ILE A 100 6.05 -2.60 12.18
C ILE A 100 7.48 -2.14 11.97
N GLN A 101 8.35 -3.06 11.53
CA GLN A 101 9.69 -2.76 11.05
C GLN A 101 9.78 -3.00 9.55
N THR A 102 10.46 -2.12 8.83
CA THR A 102 10.78 -2.30 7.41
C THR A 102 12.28 -2.16 7.17
N VAL A 103 12.80 -3.05 6.34
CA VAL A 103 14.17 -3.03 5.83
C VAL A 103 14.11 -2.99 4.31
N LEU A 104 14.91 -2.11 3.72
CA LEU A 104 15.13 -2.03 2.27
C LEU A 104 16.50 -2.60 1.96
N THR A 105 16.55 -3.56 1.05
CA THR A 105 17.80 -4.18 0.57
C THR A 105 17.84 -4.17 -0.95
N ASP A 106 19.03 -4.33 -1.52
CA ASP A 106 19.14 -4.78 -2.91
C ASP A 106 18.70 -6.25 -3.06
N THR A 107 18.80 -6.80 -4.27
CA THR A 107 18.42 -8.18 -4.58
C THR A 107 19.36 -9.23 -3.97
N ASP A 108 20.55 -8.85 -3.53
CA ASP A 108 21.51 -9.72 -2.85
C ASP A 108 21.33 -9.69 -1.32
N GLY A 109 20.37 -8.90 -0.82
CA GLY A 109 20.05 -8.76 0.59
C GLY A 109 20.91 -7.75 1.34
N LYS A 110 21.72 -6.94 0.64
CA LYS A 110 22.51 -5.88 1.26
C LYS A 110 21.59 -4.70 1.61
N PRO A 111 21.55 -4.25 2.88
CA PRO A 111 20.70 -3.13 3.28
C PRO A 111 21.18 -1.80 2.68
N PHE A 112 20.23 -0.96 2.26
CA PHE A 112 20.51 0.42 1.87
C PHE A 112 20.73 1.32 3.09
N ASP A 113 19.86 1.16 4.10
CA ASP A 113 19.83 1.92 5.35
C ASP A 113 19.57 0.96 6.53
N GLY A 114 19.62 1.49 7.76
CA GLY A 114 19.16 0.77 8.94
C GLY A 114 17.64 0.47 8.90
N PRO A 115 17.16 -0.52 9.69
CA PRO A 115 15.75 -0.79 9.84
C PRO A 115 14.99 0.45 10.31
N LYS A 116 13.81 0.68 9.73
CA LYS A 116 12.89 1.73 10.15
C LYS A 116 11.71 1.11 10.87
N GLU A 117 11.25 1.74 11.95
CA GLU A 117 10.15 1.26 12.77
C GLU A 117 9.05 2.31 12.86
N TRP A 118 7.80 1.85 12.83
CA TRP A 118 6.62 2.69 12.96
C TRP A 118 5.60 1.99 13.86
N ARG A 119 4.70 2.80 14.42
CA ARG A 119 3.54 2.32 15.17
C ARG A 119 2.29 2.84 14.47
N PHE A 120 1.33 1.95 14.22
CA PHE A 120 0.07 2.26 13.57
C PHE A 120 -1.10 1.69 14.35
N THR A 121 -2.21 2.44 14.46
CA THR A 121 -3.50 1.85 14.83
C THR A 121 -4.06 1.02 13.68
N TRP A 122 -5.07 0.20 13.96
CA TRP A 122 -5.72 -0.62 12.93
C TRP A 122 -6.49 0.24 11.92
N GLU A 123 -7.07 1.35 12.38
CA GLU A 123 -7.76 2.33 11.55
C GLU A 123 -6.77 3.04 10.62
N GLN A 124 -5.59 3.44 11.13
CA GLN A 124 -4.54 4.00 10.28
C GLN A 124 -4.11 3.01 9.19
N LEU A 125 -4.07 1.71 9.49
CA LEU A 125 -3.77 0.70 8.46
C LEU A 125 -4.88 0.55 7.42
N GLU A 126 -6.15 0.61 7.81
CA GLU A 126 -7.30 0.61 6.90
C GLU A 126 -7.32 1.87 6.01
N GLU A 127 -7.03 3.04 6.58
CA GLU A 127 -7.03 4.34 5.88
C GLU A 127 -6.10 4.37 4.66
N HIS A 128 -5.04 3.55 4.63
CA HIS A 128 -4.17 3.43 3.45
C HIS A 128 -4.89 2.90 2.20
N ALA A 129 -6.06 2.31 2.35
CA ALA A 129 -6.90 1.83 1.24
C ALA A 129 -8.17 2.67 1.05
N HIS A 130 -8.25 3.86 1.65
CA HIS A 130 -9.31 4.84 1.38
C HIS A 130 -9.02 5.60 0.09
N PHE A 131 -9.57 5.11 -1.02
CA PHE A 131 -9.45 5.76 -2.32
C PHE A 131 -10.69 6.60 -2.64
N PRO A 132 -10.56 7.78 -3.26
CA PRO A 132 -11.73 8.61 -3.59
C PRO A 132 -12.70 7.86 -4.51
N ALA A 133 -13.98 7.78 -4.11
CA ALA A 133 -14.96 6.95 -4.82
C ALA A 133 -15.16 7.37 -6.28
N GLN A 134 -15.03 8.67 -6.58
CA GLN A 134 -15.23 9.20 -7.93
C GLN A 134 -14.05 8.90 -8.88
N GLN A 135 -12.90 8.51 -8.33
CA GLN A 135 -11.66 8.25 -9.06
C GLN A 135 -11.29 6.77 -9.06
N THR A 136 -12.12 5.91 -8.46
CA THR A 136 -11.78 4.53 -8.15
C THR A 136 -12.77 3.57 -8.79
N GLU A 137 -12.25 2.64 -9.57
CA GLU A 137 -12.97 1.45 -10.02
C GLU A 137 -12.53 0.24 -9.18
N ARG A 138 -13.50 -0.55 -8.70
CA ARG A 138 -13.24 -1.81 -7.97
C ARG A 138 -13.85 -2.97 -8.74
N THR A 139 -13.03 -3.95 -9.08
CA THR A 139 -13.43 -5.18 -9.78
C THR A 139 -12.88 -6.42 -9.06
N GLU A 140 -13.30 -7.60 -9.50
CA GLU A 140 -12.69 -8.86 -9.08
C GLU A 140 -11.74 -9.37 -10.17
N LYS A 141 -10.56 -9.84 -9.77
CA LYS A 141 -9.53 -10.31 -10.71
C LYS A 141 -8.68 -11.39 -10.07
N LYS A 142 -8.22 -12.36 -10.85
CA LYS A 142 -7.14 -13.26 -10.46
C LYS A 142 -5.80 -12.62 -10.77
N VAL A 143 -4.92 -12.54 -9.78
CA VAL A 143 -3.57 -11.98 -9.93
C VAL A 143 -2.54 -13.02 -9.54
N THR A 144 -1.55 -13.22 -10.40
CA THR A 144 -0.41 -14.10 -10.15
C THR A 144 0.79 -13.26 -9.76
N VAL A 145 1.39 -13.59 -8.62
CA VAL A 145 2.65 -13.08 -8.12
C VAL A 145 3.57 -14.27 -7.80
N PRO A 146 4.87 -14.07 -7.51
CA PRO A 146 5.76 -15.21 -7.24
C PRO A 146 5.31 -16.14 -6.10
N THR A 147 4.49 -15.68 -5.14
CA THR A 147 3.93 -16.54 -4.08
C THR A 147 2.70 -17.35 -4.51
N GLY A 148 2.16 -17.15 -5.71
CA GLY A 148 1.03 -17.91 -6.25
C GLY A 148 -0.02 -17.04 -6.97
N THR A 149 -1.15 -17.65 -7.28
CA THR A 149 -2.32 -16.98 -7.87
C THR A 149 -3.41 -16.78 -6.82
N TYR A 150 -3.96 -15.56 -6.75
CA TYR A 150 -4.93 -15.17 -5.75
C TYR A 150 -6.19 -14.59 -6.39
N ASP A 151 -7.35 -14.88 -5.79
CA ASP A 151 -8.57 -14.12 -6.04
C ASP A 151 -8.46 -12.78 -5.30
N CYS A 152 -8.56 -11.68 -6.05
CA CYS A 152 -8.31 -10.34 -5.55
C CYS A 152 -9.51 -9.41 -5.72
N TRP A 153 -9.62 -8.45 -4.80
CA TRP A 153 -10.18 -7.15 -5.12
C TRP A 153 -9.14 -6.36 -5.91
N HIS A 154 -9.51 -5.87 -7.08
CA HIS A 154 -8.66 -5.07 -7.94
C HIS A 154 -9.18 -3.65 -8.00
N PHE A 155 -8.35 -2.71 -7.57
CA PHE A 155 -8.66 -1.28 -7.56
C PHE A 155 -7.86 -0.59 -8.66
N VAL A 156 -8.52 0.27 -9.43
CA VAL A 156 -7.88 1.20 -10.37
C VAL A 156 -8.23 2.60 -9.91
N VAL A 157 -7.22 3.37 -9.52
CA VAL A 157 -7.35 4.74 -9.00
C VAL A 157 -6.72 5.70 -10.00
N ILE A 158 -7.48 6.68 -10.48
CA ILE A 158 -7.05 7.65 -11.49
C ILE A 158 -7.00 9.05 -10.86
N GLU A 159 -5.80 9.63 -10.82
CA GLU A 159 -5.54 10.95 -10.25
C GLU A 159 -4.85 11.85 -11.29
N THR A 160 -4.86 13.16 -11.06
CA THR A 160 -4.03 14.11 -11.79
C THR A 160 -2.96 14.64 -10.85
N VAL A 161 -1.67 14.48 -11.21
CA VAL A 161 -0.52 14.97 -10.44
C VAL A 161 0.36 15.78 -11.37
N ASP A 162 0.63 17.04 -11.01
CA ASP A 162 1.41 17.99 -11.83
C ASP A 162 0.92 18.10 -13.29
N GLY A 163 -0.41 18.06 -13.47
CA GLY A 163 -1.05 18.10 -14.80
C GLY A 163 -0.96 16.80 -15.60
N LYS A 164 -0.37 15.73 -15.05
CA LYS A 164 -0.22 14.42 -15.67
C LYS A 164 -1.20 13.41 -15.12
N LYS A 165 -1.59 12.44 -15.94
CA LYS A 165 -2.47 11.36 -15.52
C LYS A 165 -1.68 10.32 -14.74
N LYS A 166 -1.99 10.14 -13.46
CA LYS A 166 -1.48 9.06 -12.62
C LYS A 166 -2.52 7.95 -12.55
N VAL A 167 -2.13 6.72 -12.85
CA VAL A 167 -2.98 5.53 -12.66
C VAL A 167 -2.28 4.62 -11.68
N SER A 168 -2.96 4.32 -10.57
CA SER A 168 -2.49 3.39 -9.54
C SER A 168 -3.42 2.18 -9.51
N GLU A 169 -2.86 1.00 -9.72
CA GLU A 169 -3.58 -0.27 -9.63
C GLU A 169 -3.14 -1.03 -8.38
N TYR A 170 -4.10 -1.65 -7.68
CA TYR A 170 -3.85 -2.40 -6.46
C TYR A 170 -4.62 -3.72 -6.48
N ALA A 171 -3.94 -4.83 -6.19
CA ALA A 171 -4.56 -6.14 -6.03
C ALA A 171 -4.48 -6.60 -4.59
N PHE A 172 -5.61 -6.64 -3.90
CA PHE A 172 -5.73 -7.14 -2.53
C PHE A 172 -6.28 -8.56 -2.55
N ALA A 173 -5.47 -9.54 -2.13
CA ALA A 173 -5.88 -10.93 -2.07
C ALA A 173 -6.96 -11.15 -1.00
N LYS A 174 -8.15 -11.64 -1.39
CA LYS A 174 -9.33 -11.75 -0.50
C LYS A 174 -9.09 -12.60 0.76
N HIS A 175 -8.15 -13.54 0.69
CA HIS A 175 -7.80 -14.46 1.78
C HIS A 175 -6.51 -14.08 2.52
N LEU A 176 -5.93 -12.92 2.21
CA LEU A 176 -4.74 -12.40 2.87
C LEU A 176 -4.95 -10.93 3.24
N PRO A 177 -5.73 -10.63 4.30
CA PRO A 177 -5.98 -9.25 4.70
C PRO A 177 -4.70 -8.53 5.10
N GLY A 178 -4.52 -7.33 4.55
CA GLY A 178 -3.31 -6.54 4.71
C GLY A 178 -2.97 -5.75 3.44
N PRO A 179 -1.67 -5.50 3.16
CA PRO A 179 -1.25 -4.73 1.99
C PRO A 179 -1.63 -5.44 0.68
N PRO A 180 -1.69 -4.70 -0.45
CA PRO A 180 -1.91 -5.33 -1.74
C PRO A 180 -0.73 -6.25 -2.08
N ILE A 181 -1.04 -7.43 -2.65
CA ILE A 181 -0.02 -8.40 -3.07
C ILE A 181 0.66 -7.98 -4.38
N TRP A 182 0.01 -7.09 -5.13
CA TRP A 182 0.54 -6.46 -6.32
C TRP A 182 0.07 -5.01 -6.41
N MET A 183 0.94 -4.12 -6.88
CA MET A 183 0.60 -2.73 -7.16
C MET A 183 1.40 -2.24 -8.36
N SER A 184 0.78 -1.42 -9.20
CA SER A 184 1.46 -0.68 -10.27
C SER A 184 1.06 0.78 -10.22
N VAL A 185 2.03 1.68 -10.45
CA VAL A 185 1.79 3.11 -10.59
C VAL A 185 2.42 3.57 -11.90
N THR A 186 1.60 4.16 -12.76
CA THR A 186 2.02 4.76 -14.02
C THR A 186 1.70 6.25 -14.03
N ILE A 187 2.54 7.05 -14.68
CA ILE A 187 2.30 8.47 -14.96
C ILE A 187 2.42 8.66 -16.47
N ASP A 188 1.35 9.16 -17.11
CA ASP A 188 1.22 9.26 -18.57
C ASP A 188 1.57 7.95 -19.31
N GLY A 189 1.28 6.80 -18.69
CA GLY A 189 1.57 5.47 -19.21
C GLY A 189 2.98 4.94 -18.92
N GLU A 190 3.88 5.75 -18.37
CA GLU A 190 5.22 5.31 -17.96
C GLU A 190 5.20 4.69 -16.56
N LEU A 191 5.72 3.46 -16.44
CA LEU A 191 5.82 2.75 -15.17
C LEU A 191 6.79 3.46 -14.22
N GLN A 192 6.25 4.02 -13.14
CA GLN A 192 7.01 4.62 -12.07
C GLN A 192 7.39 3.60 -11.01
N THR A 193 6.42 2.78 -10.60
CA THR A 193 6.59 1.80 -9.53
C THR A 193 5.76 0.55 -9.82
N ASN A 194 6.34 -0.62 -9.59
CA ASN A 194 5.66 -1.90 -9.49
C ASN A 194 6.08 -2.58 -8.18
N MET A 195 5.14 -3.23 -7.53
CA MET A 195 5.34 -3.99 -6.30
C MET A 195 4.74 -5.38 -6.46
N GLU A 196 5.47 -6.41 -6.08
CA GLU A 196 5.01 -7.80 -6.09
C GLU A 196 5.37 -8.48 -4.78
N LEU A 197 4.42 -9.20 -4.18
CA LEU A 197 4.68 -10.09 -3.05
C LEU A 197 5.49 -11.29 -3.52
N ILE A 198 6.71 -11.43 -3.00
CA ILE A 198 7.61 -12.54 -3.35
C ILE A 198 7.81 -13.54 -2.22
N GLN A 199 7.48 -13.16 -0.98
CA GLN A 199 7.48 -14.06 0.15
C GLN A 199 6.46 -13.59 1.19
N TYR A 200 5.74 -14.54 1.78
CA TYR A 200 4.88 -14.30 2.93
C TYR A 200 5.17 -15.34 4.02
N ILE A 201 5.26 -14.87 5.26
CA ILE A 201 5.36 -15.71 6.45
C ILE A 201 4.24 -15.29 7.38
N ALA A 202 3.35 -16.22 7.72
CA ALA A 202 2.28 -15.95 8.68
C ALA A 202 2.85 -15.67 10.07
N GLY A 203 2.26 -14.69 10.76
CA GLY A 203 2.63 -14.41 12.15
C GLY A 203 1.97 -15.37 13.14
N GLU A 204 2.56 -15.48 14.31
CA GLU A 204 1.94 -16.13 15.45
C GLU A 204 0.77 -15.28 15.94
N LYS A 205 -0.43 -15.87 15.97
CA LYS A 205 -1.55 -15.25 16.65
C LYS A 205 -1.21 -15.16 18.13
N ALA A 206 -1.65 -14.09 18.78
CA ALA A 206 -1.76 -14.08 20.23
C ALA A 206 -2.76 -15.18 20.62
N THR A 207 -2.28 -16.41 20.75
CA THR A 207 -3.06 -17.51 21.28
C THR A 207 -3.36 -17.12 22.72
N ASP A 208 -4.64 -17.10 23.09
CA ASP A 208 -4.99 -17.51 24.44
C ASP A 208 -4.17 -18.77 24.74
N LYS A 209 -3.48 -18.83 25.88
CA LYS A 209 -2.37 -19.77 26.16
C LYS A 209 -2.80 -21.25 26.23
N SER A 210 -3.94 -21.62 25.65
CA SER A 210 -4.64 -22.88 25.85
C SER A 210 -4.57 -23.86 24.67
N ASN A 211 -4.06 -23.53 23.46
CA ASN A 211 -3.96 -24.56 22.40
C ASN A 211 -3.05 -24.21 21.19
N PRO A 212 -1.94 -24.94 20.90
CA PRO A 212 -1.26 -24.88 19.60
C PRO A 212 -1.95 -25.83 18.61
N LYS A 213 -2.22 -25.51 17.34
CA LYS A 213 -1.22 -25.24 16.29
C LYS A 213 -1.93 -24.99 14.94
N PRO A 214 -1.48 -24.05 14.09
CA PRO A 214 -1.65 -24.17 12.64
C PRO A 214 -0.35 -24.60 11.97
N THR A 215 -0.47 -25.49 10.98
CA THR A 215 0.66 -26.01 10.18
C THR A 215 0.83 -25.12 8.96
N LEU A 216 2.01 -24.50 8.80
CA LEU A 216 2.42 -23.88 7.54
C LEU A 216 3.00 -24.98 6.63
N LYS A 217 2.47 -25.13 5.42
CA LYS A 217 3.16 -25.83 4.32
C LYS A 217 3.80 -24.78 3.42
N LEU A 218 5.12 -24.79 3.36
CA LEU A 218 5.88 -24.20 2.26
C LEU A 218 5.77 -25.17 1.07
N VAL A 219 5.41 -24.66 -0.10
CA VAL A 219 5.61 -25.38 -1.37
C VAL A 219 7.06 -25.07 -1.80
N PRO A 220 7.86 -26.07 -2.21
CA PRO A 220 9.25 -25.89 -2.64
C PRO A 220 9.38 -25.02 -3.90
#